data_AF-A0A970CKQ1-F1
#
_entry.id   AF-A0A970CKQ1-F1
#
_cell.length_a   1.000
_cell.length_b   1.000
_cell.length_c   1.000
_cell.angle_alpha   90.00
_cell.angle_beta   90.00
_cell.angle_gamma   90.00
#
_symmetry.space_group_name_H-M   'P 1'
#
loop_
_entity.id
_entity.type
_entity.pdbx_description
1 polymer ?
#
loop_
_entity_poly.entity_id
_entity_poly.type
_entity_poly.pdbx_seq_one_letter_code
_entity_poly.pdbx_strand_id
1 'polypeptide(L)'
;MKRLGIALGGGGLKGLAHIGVLQVLQENRIPIAQISGTSIGSIIASLYAVGISPYKMEEIALNLKVSDYMDYNFTGILKYFSSLYMPKINGAFSGFIKGKKLERLVAKLTQGKNLSEVNIPLAIIACDIDTGKEVVFSNYDLSLSDTQVLVTKARLSAAVRASSSIPVTFIPYKFEEMQLVDGGIVDIVPVKAPYLMGADYILAVNLGQEVYSKKVQGIFQIINRTLSILVFDTSKENQELLGDMIIFPSVTNIDITDINKADYIIRAGRRAMKKEINNLKRALNM
;
A
#
# COMPACT_ATOMS: atom_id res chain seq x y z
N MET A 1 -26.24 11.69 3.95
CA MET A 1 -25.34 10.54 4.19
C MET A 1 -23.93 11.10 4.28
N LYS A 2 -23.16 10.72 5.30
CA LYS A 2 -21.76 11.17 5.45
C LYS A 2 -20.91 10.65 4.28
N ARG A 3 -19.96 11.46 3.79
CA ARG A 3 -18.96 11.04 2.80
C ARG A 3 -17.93 10.14 3.45
N LEU A 4 -18.00 8.85 3.15
CA LEU A 4 -17.04 7.85 3.64
C LEU A 4 -15.73 7.94 2.88
N GLY A 5 -14.65 8.28 3.58
CA GLY A 5 -13.28 8.07 3.11
C GLY A 5 -12.72 6.76 3.63
N ILE A 6 -11.91 6.09 2.81
CA ILE A 6 -11.22 4.87 3.23
C ILE A 6 -9.70 5.01 3.12
N ALA A 7 -8.98 4.53 4.13
CA ALA A 7 -7.53 4.46 4.15
C ALA A 7 -7.07 3.00 4.21
N LEU A 8 -6.41 2.53 3.15
CA LEU A 8 -5.94 1.15 3.02
C LEU A 8 -4.46 1.06 3.39
N GLY A 9 -4.17 0.41 4.51
CA GLY A 9 -2.80 0.34 5.03
C GLY A 9 -1.86 -0.56 4.23
N GLY A 10 -0.55 -0.32 4.39
CA GLY A 10 0.51 -1.21 3.92
C GLY A 10 0.70 -2.44 4.83
N GLY A 11 1.30 -3.50 4.29
CA GLY A 11 1.51 -4.75 5.06
C GLY A 11 1.80 -6.02 4.23
N GLY A 12 2.39 -5.88 3.04
CA GLY A 12 2.65 -7.02 2.14
C GLY A 12 1.38 -7.77 1.74
N LEU A 13 1.44 -9.09 1.58
CA LEU A 13 0.27 -9.87 1.13
C LEU A 13 -0.91 -9.88 2.12
N LYS A 14 -0.71 -9.48 3.39
CA LYS A 14 -1.84 -9.27 4.33
C LYS A 14 -2.85 -8.26 3.78
N GLY A 15 -2.42 -7.35 2.90
CA GLY A 15 -3.30 -6.36 2.28
C GLY A 15 -4.35 -6.91 1.32
N LEU A 16 -4.30 -8.21 0.99
CA LEU A 16 -5.44 -8.85 0.35
C LEU A 16 -6.70 -8.82 1.24
N ALA A 17 -6.57 -8.59 2.54
CA ALA A 17 -7.70 -8.39 3.44
C ALA A 17 -8.53 -7.15 3.08
N HIS A 18 -7.92 -6.13 2.46
CA HIS A 18 -8.62 -4.95 1.97
C HIS A 18 -9.72 -5.33 0.96
N ILE A 19 -9.46 -6.32 0.10
CA ILE A 19 -10.45 -6.84 -0.86
C ILE A 19 -11.69 -7.31 -0.10
N GLY A 20 -11.50 -8.08 0.98
CA GLY A 20 -12.60 -8.58 1.80
C GLY A 20 -13.41 -7.47 2.49
N VAL A 21 -12.74 -6.41 2.95
CA VAL A 21 -13.42 -5.22 3.50
C VAL A 21 -14.28 -4.56 2.43
N LEU A 22 -13.70 -4.29 1.25
CA LEU A 22 -14.39 -3.65 0.13
C LEU A 22 -15.58 -4.48 -0.37
N GLN A 23 -15.49 -5.81 -0.39
CA GLN A 23 -16.62 -6.67 -0.76
C GLN A 23 -17.81 -6.49 0.19
N VAL A 24 -17.58 -6.41 1.49
CA VAL A 24 -18.64 -6.22 2.49
C VAL A 24 -19.28 -4.84 2.36
N LEU A 25 -18.48 -3.79 2.09
CA LEU A 25 -19.01 -2.46 1.79
C LEU A 25 -19.90 -2.47 0.53
N GLN A 26 -19.44 -3.15 -0.53
CA GLN A 26 -20.19 -3.30 -1.78
C GLN A 26 -21.51 -4.07 -1.59
N GLU A 27 -21.49 -5.20 -0.87
CA GLU A 27 -22.69 -5.99 -0.52
C GLU A 27 -23.76 -5.14 0.19
N ASN A 28 -23.31 -4.20 1.01
CA ASN A 28 -24.18 -3.31 1.80
C ASN A 28 -24.48 -1.98 1.11
N ARG A 29 -24.06 -1.82 -0.16
CA ARG A 29 -24.28 -0.61 -0.97
C ARG A 29 -23.79 0.67 -0.28
N ILE A 30 -22.67 0.58 0.45
CA ILE A 30 -22.04 1.73 1.10
C ILE A 30 -21.08 2.38 0.09
N PRO A 31 -21.37 3.59 -0.43
CA PRO A 31 -20.50 4.24 -1.39
C PRO A 31 -19.22 4.75 -0.71
N ILE A 32 -18.09 4.56 -1.37
CA ILE A 32 -16.80 5.13 -0.96
C ILE A 32 -16.63 6.43 -1.74
N ALA A 33 -16.56 7.55 -1.03
CA ALA A 33 -16.46 8.87 -1.63
C ALA A 33 -15.01 9.21 -2.04
N GLN A 34 -14.04 8.60 -1.37
CA GLN A 34 -12.60 8.84 -1.57
C GLN A 34 -11.79 7.71 -0.97
N ILE A 35 -10.60 7.48 -1.53
CA ILE A 35 -9.77 6.33 -1.18
C ILE A 35 -8.30 6.71 -1.15
N SER A 36 -7.59 6.16 -0.16
CA SER A 36 -6.15 6.31 -0.06
C SER A 36 -5.49 4.97 0.20
N GLY A 37 -4.22 4.83 -0.20
CA GLY A 37 -3.52 3.57 0.00
C GLY A 37 -2.00 3.70 -0.01
N THR A 38 -1.37 2.88 0.82
CA THR A 38 0.10 2.76 0.93
C THR A 38 0.53 1.33 0.62
N SER A 39 1.60 1.13 -0.17
CA SER A 39 2.12 -0.19 -0.53
C SER A 39 1.05 -1.07 -1.18
N ILE A 40 0.77 -2.27 -0.68
CA ILE A 40 -0.36 -3.10 -1.11
C ILE A 40 -1.71 -2.37 -1.07
N GLY A 41 -1.91 -1.44 -0.13
CA GLY A 41 -3.09 -0.58 -0.08
C GLY A 41 -3.22 0.30 -1.32
N SER A 42 -2.09 0.80 -1.86
CA SER A 42 -2.07 1.59 -3.11
C SER A 42 -2.50 0.78 -4.33
N ILE A 43 -2.14 -0.52 -4.37
CA ILE A 43 -2.57 -1.45 -5.42
C ILE A 43 -4.09 -1.58 -5.38
N ILE A 44 -4.64 -1.95 -4.22
CA ILE A 44 -6.08 -2.16 -4.07
C ILE A 44 -6.86 -0.86 -4.30
N ALA A 45 -6.36 0.26 -3.77
CA ALA A 45 -6.94 1.59 -4.00
C ALA A 45 -6.99 1.94 -5.48
N SER A 46 -5.90 1.74 -6.22
CA SER A 46 -5.84 2.03 -7.66
C SER A 46 -6.78 1.15 -8.47
N LEU A 47 -6.84 -0.15 -8.17
CA LEU A 47 -7.75 -1.08 -8.85
C LEU A 47 -9.22 -0.70 -8.59
N TYR A 48 -9.55 -0.37 -7.34
CA TYR A 48 -10.89 0.10 -6.98
C TYR A 48 -11.24 1.38 -7.74
N ALA A 49 -10.30 2.32 -7.77
CA ALA A 49 -10.50 3.63 -8.34
C ALA A 49 -10.72 3.59 -9.87
N VAL A 50 -10.09 2.65 -10.58
CA VAL A 50 -10.38 2.41 -12.01
C VAL A 50 -11.68 1.63 -12.28
N GLY A 51 -12.42 1.25 -11.24
CA GLY A 51 -13.72 0.59 -11.34
C GLY A 51 -13.67 -0.95 -11.34
N ILE A 52 -12.55 -1.56 -10.98
CA ILE A 52 -12.50 -3.02 -10.82
C ILE A 52 -13.25 -3.38 -9.54
N SER A 53 -14.21 -4.30 -9.63
CA SER A 53 -14.98 -4.72 -8.45
C SER A 53 -14.11 -5.53 -7.48
N PRO A 54 -14.35 -5.46 -6.15
CA PRO A 54 -13.61 -6.26 -5.17
C PRO A 54 -13.68 -7.77 -5.43
N TYR A 55 -14.76 -8.28 -6.03
CA TYR A 55 -14.87 -9.68 -6.45
C TYR A 55 -13.95 -10.01 -7.64
N LYS A 56 -13.79 -9.09 -8.59
CA LYS A 56 -12.81 -9.27 -9.67
C LYS A 56 -11.38 -9.18 -9.14
N MET A 57 -11.12 -8.34 -8.15
CA MET A 57 -9.81 -8.30 -7.47
C MET A 57 -9.49 -9.61 -6.77
N GLU A 58 -10.48 -10.25 -6.12
CA GLU A 58 -10.31 -11.58 -5.53
C GLU A 58 -9.95 -12.61 -6.59
N GLU A 59 -10.68 -12.68 -7.72
CA GLU A 59 -10.36 -13.59 -8.82
C GLU A 59 -8.93 -13.37 -9.34
N ILE A 60 -8.52 -12.11 -9.52
CA ILE A 60 -7.15 -11.76 -9.93
C ILE A 60 -6.13 -12.25 -8.89
N ALA A 61 -6.37 -11.99 -7.61
CA ALA A 61 -5.46 -12.37 -6.53
C ALA A 61 -5.30 -13.89 -6.39
N LEU A 62 -6.38 -14.66 -6.55
CA LEU A 62 -6.36 -16.12 -6.46
C LEU A 62 -5.63 -16.79 -7.62
N ASN A 63 -5.58 -16.15 -8.78
CA ASN A 63 -4.91 -16.68 -9.98
C ASN A 63 -3.47 -16.15 -10.16
N LEU A 64 -3.03 -15.24 -9.29
CA LEU A 64 -1.75 -14.57 -9.39
C LEU A 64 -0.61 -15.48 -8.94
N LYS A 65 0.41 -15.63 -9.79
CA LYS A 65 1.63 -16.37 -9.45
C LYS A 65 2.75 -15.42 -9.06
N VAL A 66 3.66 -15.86 -8.19
CA VAL A 66 4.87 -15.09 -7.81
C VAL A 66 5.62 -14.60 -9.05
N SER A 67 5.71 -15.43 -10.10
CA SER A 67 6.37 -15.10 -11.36
C SER A 67 5.78 -13.89 -12.10
N ASP A 68 4.52 -13.55 -11.83
CA ASP A 68 3.79 -12.52 -12.58
C ASP A 68 4.16 -11.11 -12.09
N TYR A 69 4.52 -10.98 -10.81
CA TYR A 69 4.82 -9.69 -10.18
C TYR A 69 6.26 -9.58 -9.64
N MET A 70 6.98 -10.69 -9.46
CA MET A 70 8.35 -10.70 -8.94
C MET A 70 9.43 -10.88 -10.01
N ASP A 71 10.40 -9.96 -10.01
CA ASP A 71 11.58 -9.92 -10.88
C ASP A 71 12.87 -9.69 -10.08
N TYR A 72 13.47 -10.80 -9.65
CA TYR A 72 14.70 -10.81 -8.86
C TYR A 72 15.91 -10.17 -9.58
N ASN A 73 16.73 -9.45 -8.83
CA ASN A 73 17.87 -8.67 -9.30
C ASN A 73 19.20 -9.44 -9.28
N PHE A 74 19.24 -10.63 -9.90
CA PHE A 74 20.47 -11.46 -9.97
C PHE A 74 21.66 -10.69 -10.57
N THR A 75 21.41 -9.86 -11.59
CA THR A 75 22.42 -9.01 -12.23
C THR A 75 23.05 -8.01 -11.26
N GLY A 76 22.26 -7.39 -10.38
CA GLY A 76 22.75 -6.45 -9.38
C GLY A 76 23.53 -7.14 -8.26
N ILE A 77 23.06 -8.32 -7.83
CA ILE A 77 23.77 -9.18 -6.87
C ILE A 77 25.14 -9.57 -7.41
N LEU A 78 25.20 -10.07 -8.65
CA LEU A 78 26.45 -10.47 -9.29
C LEU A 78 27.41 -9.27 -9.43
N LYS A 79 26.87 -8.10 -9.79
CA LYS A 79 27.66 -6.86 -9.90
C LYS A 79 28.25 -6.44 -8.55
N TYR A 80 27.46 -6.50 -7.47
CA TYR A 80 27.94 -6.22 -6.10
C TYR A 80 29.08 -7.16 -5.68
N PHE A 81 28.90 -8.47 -5.86
CA PHE A 81 29.97 -9.42 -5.55
C PHE A 81 31.21 -9.17 -6.42
N SER A 82 31.04 -8.92 -7.71
CA SER A 82 32.17 -8.60 -8.59
C SER A 82 32.91 -7.33 -8.16
N SER A 83 32.21 -6.32 -7.63
CA SER A 83 32.83 -5.09 -7.11
C SER A 83 33.65 -5.30 -5.83
N LEU A 84 33.35 -6.33 -5.05
CA LEU A 84 34.13 -6.67 -3.86
C LEU A 84 35.51 -7.26 -4.22
N TYR A 85 35.59 -7.98 -5.35
CA TYR A 85 36.83 -8.57 -5.85
C TYR A 85 37.57 -7.67 -6.86
N MET A 86 36.87 -6.74 -7.52
CA MET A 86 37.41 -5.87 -8.57
C MET A 86 37.10 -4.39 -8.27
N PRO A 87 38.06 -3.61 -7.73
CA PRO A 87 37.82 -2.22 -7.29
C PRO A 87 37.44 -1.24 -8.40
N LYS A 88 37.61 -1.62 -9.69
CA LYS A 88 37.19 -0.79 -10.84
C LYS A 88 35.70 -0.91 -11.17
N ILE A 89 34.98 -1.85 -10.55
CA ILE A 89 33.54 -2.03 -10.76
C ILE A 89 32.79 -1.28 -9.67
N ASN A 90 32.10 -0.20 -10.04
CA ASN A 90 31.13 0.43 -9.12
C ASN A 90 29.88 -0.46 -9.01
N GLY A 91 29.80 -1.26 -7.96
CA GLY A 91 28.68 -2.15 -7.66
C GLY A 91 27.97 -1.75 -6.38
N ALA A 92 27.03 -0.81 -6.45
CA ALA A 92 26.11 -0.57 -5.33
C ALA A 92 24.97 -1.61 -5.38
N PHE A 93 24.77 -2.35 -4.29
CA PHE A 93 23.61 -3.22 -4.15
C PHE A 93 22.38 -2.38 -3.78
N SER A 94 21.49 -2.18 -4.74
CA SER A 94 20.33 -1.29 -4.58
C SER A 94 19.01 -2.00 -4.27
N GLY A 95 19.01 -3.33 -4.12
CA GLY A 95 17.82 -4.12 -3.78
C GLY A 95 17.76 -5.47 -4.49
N PHE A 96 16.96 -6.39 -3.93
CA PHE A 96 16.78 -7.76 -4.43
C PHE A 96 15.76 -7.87 -5.55
N ILE A 97 14.84 -6.91 -5.69
CA ILE A 97 13.70 -6.98 -6.61
C ILE A 97 13.65 -5.70 -7.46
N LYS A 98 13.56 -5.84 -8.78
CA LYS A 98 13.55 -4.69 -9.70
C LYS A 98 12.20 -3.96 -9.72
N GLY A 99 11.10 -4.68 -9.49
CA GLY A 99 9.72 -4.21 -9.44
C GLY A 99 9.11 -3.84 -10.81
N LYS A 100 9.79 -4.12 -11.93
CA LYS A 100 9.26 -3.80 -13.28
C LYS A 100 8.06 -4.68 -13.63
N LYS A 101 8.06 -5.93 -13.16
CA LYS A 101 6.90 -6.82 -13.35
C LYS A 101 5.67 -6.33 -12.59
N LEU A 102 5.84 -5.89 -11.35
CA LEU A 102 4.77 -5.28 -10.57
C LEU A 102 4.19 -4.06 -11.29
N GLU A 103 5.04 -3.14 -11.75
CA GLU A 103 4.60 -1.96 -12.49
C GLU A 103 3.81 -2.33 -13.76
N ARG A 104 4.31 -3.30 -14.55
CA ARG A 104 3.63 -3.78 -15.76
C ARG A 104 2.29 -4.45 -15.46
N LEU A 105 2.23 -5.24 -14.39
CA LEU A 105 0.99 -5.88 -13.96
C LEU A 105 -0.05 -4.82 -13.60
N VAL A 106 0.33 -3.82 -12.80
CA VAL A 106 -0.56 -2.71 -12.45
C VAL A 106 -0.97 -1.94 -13.70
N ALA A 107 -0.04 -1.61 -14.59
CA ALA A 107 -0.36 -0.92 -15.85
C ALA A 107 -1.36 -1.72 -16.71
N LYS A 108 -1.22 -3.05 -16.78
CA LYS A 108 -2.18 -3.92 -17.49
C LYS A 108 -3.55 -3.88 -16.82
N LEU A 109 -3.61 -4.03 -15.49
CA LEU A 109 -4.87 -4.06 -14.75
C LEU A 109 -5.59 -2.71 -14.76
N THR A 110 -4.85 -1.59 -14.70
CA THR A 110 -5.40 -0.24 -14.80
C THR A 110 -5.59 0.25 -16.23
N GLN A 111 -5.31 -0.60 -17.24
CA GLN A 111 -5.37 -0.26 -18.66
C GLN A 111 -4.50 0.96 -19.03
N GLY A 112 -3.40 1.17 -18.32
CA GLY A 112 -2.46 2.27 -18.56
C GLY A 112 -2.93 3.65 -18.11
N LYS A 113 -4.05 3.74 -17.38
CA LYS A 113 -4.64 4.99 -16.91
C LYS A 113 -3.70 5.82 -16.03
N ASN A 114 -3.81 7.13 -16.17
CA ASN A 114 -3.23 8.15 -15.32
C ASN A 114 -4.14 8.47 -14.12
N LEU A 115 -3.57 9.13 -13.11
CA LEU A 115 -4.32 9.62 -11.95
C LEU A 115 -5.55 10.45 -12.36
N SER A 116 -5.37 11.36 -13.32
CA SER A 116 -6.42 12.25 -13.82
C SER A 116 -7.58 11.55 -14.54
N GLU A 117 -7.45 10.27 -14.88
CA GLU A 117 -8.47 9.47 -15.61
C GLU A 117 -9.36 8.66 -14.66
N VAL A 118 -9.29 8.96 -13.37
CA VAL A 118 -10.02 8.30 -12.30
C VAL A 118 -10.99 9.26 -11.65
N ASN A 119 -12.24 8.82 -11.43
CA ASN A 119 -13.33 9.69 -10.96
C ASN A 119 -13.40 9.82 -9.43
N ILE A 120 -12.96 8.80 -8.69
CA ILE A 120 -12.93 8.87 -7.23
C ILE A 120 -11.65 9.61 -6.80
N PRO A 121 -11.72 10.57 -5.86
CA PRO A 121 -10.54 11.12 -5.20
C PRO A 121 -9.66 9.99 -4.65
N LEU A 122 -8.43 9.91 -5.14
CA LEU A 122 -7.47 8.85 -4.88
C LEU A 122 -6.16 9.49 -4.40
N ALA A 123 -5.60 8.97 -3.30
CA ALA A 123 -4.23 9.28 -2.88
C ALA A 123 -3.39 8.02 -2.71
N ILE A 124 -2.16 8.05 -3.21
CA ILE A 124 -1.18 6.99 -3.06
C ILE A 124 0.08 7.57 -2.43
N ILE A 125 0.51 6.99 -1.33
CA ILE A 125 1.64 7.52 -0.55
C ILE A 125 2.95 6.82 -0.92
N ALA A 126 3.97 7.61 -1.21
CA ALA A 126 5.37 7.20 -1.32
C ALA A 126 6.24 8.12 -0.45
N CYS A 127 7.54 7.84 -0.38
CA CYS A 127 8.49 8.74 0.26
C CYS A 127 9.70 8.95 -0.64
N ASP A 128 10.14 10.20 -0.77
CA ASP A 128 11.41 10.53 -1.40
C ASP A 128 12.54 10.31 -0.39
N ILE A 129 13.40 9.31 -0.65
CA ILE A 129 14.43 8.90 0.30
C ILE A 129 15.54 9.92 0.46
N ASP A 130 15.73 10.80 -0.52
CA ASP A 130 16.79 11.80 -0.49
C ASP A 130 16.43 12.98 0.41
N THR A 131 15.15 13.33 0.49
CA THR A 131 14.65 14.48 1.27
C THR A 131 13.87 14.07 2.52
N GLY A 132 13.41 12.82 2.60
CA GLY A 132 12.50 12.33 3.64
C GLY A 132 11.06 12.85 3.48
N LYS A 133 10.74 13.57 2.39
CA LYS A 133 9.40 14.11 2.17
C LYS A 133 8.42 13.02 1.79
N GLU A 134 7.18 13.17 2.26
CA GLU A 134 6.07 12.34 1.81
C GLU A 134 5.64 12.78 0.40
N VAL A 135 5.56 11.84 -0.52
CA VAL A 135 5.10 12.09 -1.88
C VAL A 135 3.69 11.55 -2.01
N VAL A 136 2.73 12.44 -2.25
CA VAL A 136 1.32 12.13 -2.38
C VAL A 136 0.95 12.17 -3.86
N PHE A 137 0.76 11.00 -4.46
CA PHE A 137 0.22 10.90 -5.82
C PHE A 137 -1.31 11.00 -5.74
N SER A 138 -1.90 12.03 -6.33
CA SER A 138 -3.34 12.28 -6.20
C SER A 138 -3.95 12.93 -7.43
N ASN A 139 -5.20 12.57 -7.74
CA ASN A 139 -6.04 13.27 -8.73
C ASN A 139 -6.86 14.42 -8.12
N TYR A 140 -6.76 14.60 -6.80
CA TYR A 140 -7.42 15.62 -6.02
C TYR A 140 -6.40 16.65 -5.53
N ASP A 141 -6.78 17.92 -5.53
CA ASP A 141 -5.93 19.01 -5.02
C ASP A 141 -5.93 18.99 -3.49
N LEU A 142 -4.76 18.77 -2.89
CA LEU A 142 -4.58 18.60 -1.46
C LEU A 142 -3.77 19.76 -0.90
N SER A 143 -4.28 20.41 0.14
CA SER A 143 -3.49 21.38 0.90
C SER A 143 -2.49 20.63 1.77
N LEU A 144 -1.27 20.51 1.25
CA LEU A 144 -0.17 19.79 1.88
C LEU A 144 0.76 20.73 2.68
N SER A 145 1.48 20.19 3.66
CA SER A 145 2.53 20.92 4.38
C SER A 145 3.86 20.92 3.62
N ASP A 146 4.82 21.76 4.03
CA ASP A 146 6.16 21.87 3.40
C ASP A 146 6.99 20.56 3.40
N THR A 147 6.59 19.61 4.25
CA THR A 147 7.16 18.26 4.37
C THR A 147 6.58 17.25 3.38
N GLN A 148 5.65 17.67 2.52
CA GLN A 148 4.97 16.82 1.57
C GLN A 148 5.07 17.39 0.15
N VAL A 149 4.96 16.53 -0.86
CA VAL A 149 4.99 16.88 -2.28
C VAL A 149 3.76 16.28 -2.95
N LEU A 150 2.96 17.11 -3.64
CA LEU A 150 1.81 16.66 -4.41
C LEU A 150 2.23 16.34 -5.85
N VAL A 151 1.95 15.13 -6.31
CA VAL A 151 2.15 14.72 -7.70
C VAL A 151 0.81 14.39 -8.35
N THR A 152 0.39 15.22 -9.31
CA THR A 152 -0.90 15.05 -10.00
C THR A 152 -0.78 14.40 -11.38
N LYS A 153 0.41 14.43 -11.98
CA LYS A 153 0.68 13.91 -13.34
C LYS A 153 1.52 12.65 -13.28
N ALA A 154 0.87 11.51 -13.06
CA ALA A 154 1.52 10.21 -13.11
C ALA A 154 0.57 9.12 -13.61
N ARG A 155 1.16 8.07 -14.20
CA ARG A 155 0.46 6.80 -14.39
C ARG A 155 0.18 6.16 -13.03
N LEU A 156 -0.99 5.53 -12.89
CA LEU A 156 -1.31 4.76 -11.67
C LEU A 156 -0.25 3.70 -11.39
N SER A 157 0.27 3.04 -12.43
CA SER A 157 1.33 2.05 -12.30
C SER A 157 2.62 2.61 -11.70
N ALA A 158 2.98 3.86 -12.05
CA ALA A 158 4.16 4.53 -11.51
C ALA A 158 3.96 4.90 -10.04
N ALA A 159 2.80 5.47 -9.69
CA ALA A 159 2.45 5.82 -8.31
C ALA A 159 2.46 4.57 -7.41
N VAL A 160 1.81 3.49 -7.86
CA VAL A 160 1.78 2.20 -7.13
C VAL A 160 3.17 1.58 -7.04
N ARG A 161 3.96 1.63 -8.11
CA ARG A 161 5.33 1.10 -8.12
C ARG A 161 6.22 1.85 -7.13
N ALA A 162 6.10 3.18 -7.06
CA ALA A 162 6.77 4.01 -6.07
C ALA A 162 6.35 3.60 -4.66
N SER A 163 5.04 3.62 -4.39
CA SER A 163 4.43 3.27 -3.10
C SER A 163 4.72 1.85 -2.62
N SER A 164 5.04 0.92 -3.52
CA SER A 164 5.37 -0.49 -3.20
C SER A 164 6.87 -0.79 -3.25
N SER A 165 7.73 0.24 -3.24
CA SER A 165 9.20 0.10 -3.27
C SER A 165 9.77 -0.17 -1.87
N ILE A 166 9.43 -1.32 -1.28
CA ILE A 166 9.81 -1.62 0.11
C ILE A 166 11.34 -1.54 0.26
N PRO A 167 11.87 -0.67 1.15
CA PRO A 167 13.30 -0.56 1.40
C PRO A 167 13.94 -1.92 1.68
N VAL A 168 15.22 -2.06 1.38
CA VAL A 168 16.00 -3.33 1.46
C VAL A 168 15.58 -4.37 0.42
N THR A 169 14.30 -4.44 0.06
CA THR A 169 13.74 -5.49 -0.81
C THR A 169 13.71 -5.05 -2.27
N PHE A 170 13.09 -3.90 -2.56
CA PHE A 170 12.95 -3.36 -3.90
C PHE A 170 14.02 -2.31 -4.19
N ILE A 171 14.41 -2.22 -5.46
CA ILE A 171 15.17 -1.06 -5.94
C ILE A 171 14.29 0.19 -5.83
N PRO A 172 14.78 1.29 -5.24
CA PRO A 172 14.08 2.57 -5.23
C PRO A 172 13.63 2.97 -6.63
N TYR A 173 12.40 3.47 -6.73
CA TYR A 173 11.80 3.86 -7.99
C TYR A 173 12.20 5.30 -8.32
N LYS A 174 12.89 5.49 -9.45
CA LYS A 174 13.22 6.85 -9.93
C LYS A 174 12.00 7.43 -10.63
N PHE A 175 11.54 8.58 -10.15
CA PHE A 175 10.45 9.33 -10.74
C PHE A 175 10.85 10.80 -10.80
N GLU A 176 11.00 11.33 -12.02
CA GLU A 176 11.62 12.64 -12.24
C GLU A 176 12.99 12.71 -11.54
N GLU A 177 13.23 13.73 -10.72
CA GLU A 177 14.47 13.91 -9.96
C GLU A 177 14.46 13.19 -8.59
N MET A 178 13.36 12.52 -8.22
CA MET A 178 13.19 11.89 -6.90
C MET A 178 13.57 10.41 -6.91
N GLN A 179 14.06 9.93 -5.76
CA GLN A 179 14.27 8.51 -5.49
C GLN A 179 13.21 7.99 -4.51
N LEU A 180 12.18 7.35 -5.04
CA LEU A 180 11.01 6.99 -4.27
C LEU A 180 11.10 5.59 -3.66
N VAL A 181 10.73 5.49 -2.39
CA VAL A 181 10.55 4.24 -1.64
C VAL A 181 9.11 4.11 -1.15
N ASP A 182 8.78 2.94 -0.58
CA ASP A 182 7.46 2.64 -0.04
C ASP A 182 7.01 3.70 0.97
N GLY A 183 5.78 4.21 0.80
CA GLY A 183 5.22 5.27 1.64
C GLY A 183 4.97 4.83 3.08
N GLY A 184 5.08 3.54 3.38
CA GLY A 184 4.96 2.99 4.73
C GLY A 184 5.93 3.61 5.70
N ILE A 185 7.09 4.12 5.25
CA ILE A 185 8.06 4.77 6.13
C ILE A 185 7.61 6.13 6.67
N VAL A 186 6.61 6.76 6.05
CA VAL A 186 6.06 8.06 6.46
C VAL A 186 4.60 7.95 6.88
N ASP A 187 3.79 7.16 6.17
CA ASP A 187 2.37 6.97 6.48
C ASP A 187 1.85 5.60 6.00
N ILE A 188 1.97 4.57 6.86
CA ILE A 188 1.54 3.20 6.55
C ILE A 188 0.03 3.02 6.50
N VAL A 189 -0.77 3.86 7.17
CA VAL A 189 -2.24 3.84 7.10
C VAL A 189 -2.72 5.27 6.84
N PRO A 190 -2.92 5.64 5.57
CA PRO A 190 -2.91 7.05 5.16
C PRO A 190 -4.22 7.79 5.42
N VAL A 191 -4.63 7.90 6.68
CA VAL A 191 -5.88 8.56 7.12
C VAL A 191 -5.88 10.07 6.93
N LYS A 192 -4.69 10.69 6.86
CA LYS A 192 -4.57 12.14 6.59
C LYS A 192 -5.06 12.50 5.19
N ALA A 193 -4.81 11.66 4.20
CA ALA A 193 -5.24 11.92 2.82
C ALA A 193 -6.77 12.04 2.66
N PRO A 194 -7.62 11.09 3.11
CA PRO A 194 -9.06 11.25 3.04
C PRO A 194 -9.54 12.41 3.94
N TYR A 195 -8.90 12.67 5.08
CA TYR A 195 -9.21 13.87 5.85
C TYR A 195 -9.04 15.15 5.02
N LEU A 196 -7.90 15.31 4.34
CA LEU A 196 -7.61 16.45 3.48
C LEU A 196 -8.50 16.53 2.22
N MET A 197 -9.01 15.40 1.72
CA MET A 197 -10.01 15.36 0.65
C MET A 197 -11.43 15.73 1.13
N GLY A 198 -11.61 15.86 2.45
CA GLY A 198 -12.87 16.23 3.09
C GLY A 198 -13.79 15.06 3.39
N ALA A 199 -13.29 13.97 3.97
CA ALA A 199 -14.18 12.93 4.52
C ALA A 199 -15.02 13.51 5.65
N ASP A 200 -16.27 13.06 5.74
CA ASP A 200 -17.08 13.28 6.95
C ASP A 200 -16.95 12.08 7.92
N TYR A 201 -16.46 10.94 7.42
CA TYR A 201 -16.18 9.73 8.20
C TYR A 201 -15.04 8.94 7.56
N ILE A 202 -14.03 8.55 8.34
CA ILE A 202 -12.83 7.86 7.86
C ILE A 202 -12.79 6.44 8.41
N LEU A 203 -12.85 5.47 7.49
CA LEU A 203 -12.62 4.06 7.75
C LEU A 203 -11.17 3.71 7.41
N ALA A 204 -10.36 3.40 8.43
CA ALA A 204 -9.02 2.89 8.25
C ALA A 204 -9.01 1.35 8.27
N VAL A 205 -8.28 0.73 7.35
CA VAL A 205 -7.97 -0.71 7.41
C VAL A 205 -6.50 -0.87 7.74
N ASN A 206 -6.23 -1.15 9.00
CA ASN A 206 -4.89 -1.35 9.52
C ASN A 206 -4.58 -2.85 9.56
N LEU A 207 -3.55 -3.27 8.84
CA LEU A 207 -3.14 -4.68 8.74
C LEU A 207 -2.33 -5.15 9.95
N GLY A 208 -2.12 -4.26 10.93
CA GLY A 208 -1.57 -4.53 12.24
C GLY A 208 -0.06 -4.74 12.27
N GLN A 209 0.50 -4.44 13.44
CA GLN A 209 1.86 -4.81 13.83
C GLN A 209 2.03 -6.33 13.65
N GLU A 210 3.19 -6.73 13.12
CA GLU A 210 3.63 -8.11 13.28
C GLU A 210 3.46 -8.49 14.74
N VAL A 211 2.75 -9.59 15.02
CA VAL A 211 2.96 -10.26 16.30
C VAL A 211 4.41 -10.70 16.24
N TYR A 212 5.28 -10.00 16.98
CA TYR A 212 6.72 -10.22 17.11
C TYR A 212 7.03 -11.56 17.82
N SER A 213 6.31 -12.60 17.43
CA SER A 213 6.30 -13.96 17.94
C SER A 213 7.55 -14.74 17.55
N LYS A 214 8.28 -14.29 16.52
CA LYS A 214 9.54 -14.88 16.07
C LYS A 214 10.71 -13.97 16.41
N LYS A 215 11.77 -14.60 16.95
CA LYS A 215 13.08 -13.96 17.14
C LYS A 215 13.66 -13.60 15.78
N VAL A 216 14.19 -12.38 15.66
CA VAL A 216 14.90 -11.93 14.47
C VAL A 216 16.27 -12.61 14.39
N GLN A 217 16.69 -12.98 13.19
CA GLN A 217 18.01 -13.55 12.92
C GLN A 217 18.65 -12.88 11.70
N GLY A 218 19.89 -12.41 11.87
CA GLY A 218 20.66 -11.76 10.82
C GLY A 218 20.27 -10.30 10.55
N ILE A 219 21.17 -9.57 9.91
CA ILE A 219 21.06 -8.12 9.71
C ILE A 219 19.80 -7.71 8.93
N PHE A 220 19.38 -8.49 7.93
CA PHE A 220 18.19 -8.20 7.13
C PHE A 220 16.89 -8.23 7.96
N GLN A 221 16.71 -9.25 8.80
CA GLN A 221 15.53 -9.34 9.64
C GLN A 221 15.54 -8.27 10.74
N ILE A 222 16.72 -7.91 11.26
CA ILE A 222 16.88 -6.83 12.23
C ILE A 222 16.43 -5.51 11.61
N ILE A 223 16.96 -5.13 10.44
CA ILE A 223 16.58 -3.88 9.76
C ILE A 223 15.08 -3.84 9.46
N ASN A 224 14.52 -4.90 8.89
CA ASN A 224 13.09 -4.96 8.57
C ASN A 224 12.22 -4.87 9.84
N ARG A 225 12.64 -5.51 10.95
CA ARG A 225 11.92 -5.41 12.22
C ARG A 225 11.99 -4.01 12.80
N THR A 226 13.16 -3.36 12.76
CA THR A 226 13.31 -1.97 13.21
C THR A 226 12.43 -1.02 12.40
N LEU A 227 12.44 -1.13 11.07
CA LEU A 227 11.55 -0.35 10.21
C LEU A 227 10.08 -0.59 10.56
N SER A 228 9.68 -1.86 10.72
CA SER A 228 8.29 -2.20 11.07
C SER A 228 7.87 -1.57 12.40
N ILE A 229 8.72 -1.60 13.43
CA ILE A 229 8.44 -0.98 14.73
C ILE A 229 8.19 0.52 14.58
N LEU A 230 9.13 1.25 13.95
CA LEU A 230 9.05 2.69 13.78
C LEU A 230 7.81 3.11 12.98
N VAL A 231 7.52 2.38 11.91
CA VAL A 231 6.41 2.65 11.01
C VAL A 231 5.04 2.48 11.68
N PHE A 232 4.85 1.39 12.42
CA PHE A 232 3.57 1.14 13.07
C PHE A 232 3.34 2.02 14.29
N ASP A 233 4.41 2.43 14.98
CA ASP A 233 4.31 3.33 16.12
C ASP A 233 3.89 4.74 15.68
N THR A 234 4.54 5.28 14.65
CA THR A 234 4.23 6.62 14.09
C THR A 234 2.84 6.71 13.48
N SER A 235 2.33 5.65 12.85
CA SER A 235 0.99 5.66 12.25
C SER A 235 -0.15 5.58 13.26
N LYS A 236 0.11 5.09 14.48
CA LYS A 236 -0.93 4.95 15.51
C LYS A 236 -1.53 6.30 15.88
N GLU A 237 -0.69 7.33 16.05
CA GLU A 237 -1.14 8.67 16.43
C GLU A 237 -2.09 9.28 15.39
N ASN A 238 -1.73 9.23 14.10
CA ASN A 238 -2.59 9.74 13.03
C ASN A 238 -3.94 9.01 12.96
N GLN A 239 -3.94 7.69 13.17
CA GLN A 239 -5.17 6.89 13.18
C GLN A 239 -6.06 7.23 14.37
N GLU A 240 -5.50 7.46 15.55
CA GLU A 240 -6.27 7.86 16.74
C GLU A 240 -6.85 9.28 16.60
N LEU A 241 -6.15 10.18 15.91
CA LEU A 241 -6.58 11.56 15.72
C LEU A 241 -7.62 11.72 14.60
N LEU A 242 -7.48 10.99 13.50
CA LEU A 242 -8.26 11.22 12.26
C LEU A 242 -9.13 10.04 11.85
N GLY A 243 -8.90 8.83 12.37
CA GLY A 243 -9.69 7.64 12.03
C GLY A 243 -10.93 7.51 12.90
N ASP A 244 -12.12 7.58 12.30
CA ASP A 244 -13.38 7.36 13.02
C ASP A 244 -13.65 5.87 13.32
N MET A 245 -13.21 4.99 12.41
CA MET A 245 -13.29 3.53 12.57
C MET A 245 -12.03 2.88 12.05
N ILE A 246 -11.40 2.03 12.86
CA ILE A 246 -10.22 1.27 12.47
C ILE A 246 -10.56 -0.22 12.47
N ILE A 247 -10.44 -0.85 11.31
CA ILE A 247 -10.61 -2.29 11.13
C ILE A 247 -9.24 -2.96 11.19
N PHE A 248 -9.13 -3.97 12.04
CA PHE A 248 -7.96 -4.83 12.17
C PHE A 248 -8.29 -6.25 11.69
N PRO A 249 -8.04 -6.59 10.41
CA PRO A 249 -8.24 -7.95 9.93
C PRO A 249 -7.33 -8.93 10.68
N SER A 250 -7.90 -9.91 11.38
CA SER A 250 -7.12 -10.92 12.09
C SER A 250 -6.47 -11.92 11.11
N VAL A 251 -5.29 -11.58 10.62
CA VAL A 251 -4.48 -12.42 9.74
C VAL A 251 -3.36 -13.08 10.57
N THR A 252 -3.73 -14.06 11.40
CA THR A 252 -2.78 -14.78 12.28
C THR A 252 -1.93 -15.80 11.51
N ASN A 253 -0.64 -15.92 11.86
CA ASN A 253 0.29 -16.95 11.38
C ASN A 253 0.47 -17.03 9.85
N ILE A 254 0.43 -15.90 9.16
CA ILE A 254 0.73 -15.83 7.72
C ILE A 254 2.00 -15.02 7.50
N ASP A 255 2.93 -15.65 6.79
CA ASP A 255 4.08 -14.96 6.24
C ASP A 255 3.60 -13.96 5.19
N ILE A 256 4.11 -12.73 5.25
CA ILE A 256 3.74 -11.63 4.34
C ILE A 256 4.03 -11.93 2.87
N THR A 257 4.70 -13.05 2.57
CA THR A 257 5.11 -13.50 1.23
C THR A 257 4.30 -14.69 0.66
N ASP A 258 3.42 -15.33 1.43
CA ASP A 258 2.69 -16.54 1.00
C ASP A 258 1.37 -16.24 0.26
N ILE A 259 1.44 -16.15 -1.07
CA ILE A 259 0.27 -15.88 -1.95
C ILE A 259 -0.77 -17.00 -1.94
N ASN A 260 -0.40 -18.24 -1.59
CA ASN A 260 -1.34 -19.38 -1.57
C ASN A 260 -2.43 -19.21 -0.50
N LYS A 261 -2.24 -18.29 0.44
CA LYS A 261 -3.21 -17.98 1.49
C LYS A 261 -4.13 -16.81 1.15
N ALA A 262 -4.12 -16.33 -0.10
CA ALA A 262 -4.96 -15.21 -0.55
C ALA A 262 -6.43 -15.36 -0.12
N ASP A 263 -7.05 -16.51 -0.38
CA ASP A 263 -8.43 -16.82 0.01
C ASP A 263 -8.69 -16.66 1.52
N TYR A 264 -7.77 -17.18 2.36
CA TYR A 264 -7.88 -17.01 3.81
C TYR A 264 -7.77 -15.54 4.25
N ILE A 265 -6.83 -14.79 3.66
CA ILE A 265 -6.57 -13.39 3.98
C ILE A 265 -7.79 -12.52 3.60
N ILE A 266 -8.33 -12.72 2.40
CA ILE A 266 -9.54 -12.02 1.93
C ILE A 266 -10.70 -12.30 2.88
N ARG A 267 -10.93 -13.57 3.25
CA ARG A 267 -11.95 -13.93 4.24
C ARG A 267 -11.74 -13.30 5.62
N ALA A 268 -10.49 -13.09 6.06
CA ALA A 268 -10.21 -12.38 7.31
C ALA A 268 -10.70 -10.93 7.26
N GLY A 269 -10.45 -10.22 6.17
CA GLY A 269 -10.98 -8.88 5.93
C GLY A 269 -12.50 -8.84 5.91
N ARG A 270 -13.14 -9.79 5.20
CA ARG A 270 -14.61 -9.92 5.19
C ARG A 270 -15.16 -10.10 6.61
N ARG A 271 -14.59 -11.00 7.41
CA ARG A 271 -15.05 -11.26 8.78
C ARG A 271 -14.89 -10.02 9.66
N ALA A 272 -13.78 -9.29 9.54
CA ALA A 272 -13.54 -8.09 10.33
C ALA A 272 -14.56 -7.01 9.98
N MET A 273 -14.80 -6.73 8.70
CA MET A 273 -15.78 -5.73 8.27
C MET A 273 -17.22 -6.14 8.62
N LYS A 274 -17.57 -7.43 8.50
CA LYS A 274 -18.92 -7.92 8.86
C LYS A 274 -19.27 -7.72 10.35
N LYS A 275 -18.28 -7.73 11.25
CA LYS A 275 -18.51 -7.45 12.67
C LYS A 275 -18.91 -5.99 12.90
N GLU A 276 -18.31 -5.08 12.16
CA GLU A 276 -18.48 -3.64 12.34
C GLU A 276 -19.52 -3.01 11.39
N ILE A 277 -20.06 -3.77 10.42
CA ILE A 277 -20.92 -3.21 9.37
C ILE A 277 -22.16 -2.48 9.90
N ASN A 278 -22.77 -2.99 10.98
CA ASN A 278 -23.93 -2.34 11.61
C ASN A 278 -23.53 -1.08 12.38
N ASN A 279 -22.32 -1.04 12.93
CA ASN A 279 -21.76 0.15 13.58
C ASN A 279 -21.49 1.23 12.52
N LEU A 280 -20.90 0.83 11.39
CA LEU A 280 -20.62 1.73 10.28
C LEU A 280 -21.92 2.32 9.70
N LYS A 281 -22.95 1.52 9.43
CA LYS A 281 -24.24 2.01 8.93
C LYS A 281 -24.84 3.07 9.85
N ARG A 282 -24.87 2.81 11.17
CA ARG A 282 -25.33 3.78 12.17
C ARG A 282 -24.51 5.07 12.12
N ALA A 283 -23.18 4.97 12.07
CA ALA A 283 -22.30 6.13 12.03
C ALA A 283 -22.45 6.98 10.75
N LEU A 284 -22.82 6.36 9.63
CA LEU A 284 -23.08 7.00 8.34
C LEU A 284 -24.51 7.55 8.19
N ASN A 285 -25.37 7.32 9.20
CA ASN A 285 -26.82 7.60 9.18
C ASN A 285 -27.54 6.85 8.04
N MET A 286 -27.31 5.53 7.95
CA MET A 286 -27.94 4.59 7.00
C MET A 286 -28.85 3.58 7.70
#